data_AF-A0A439KKB1-F1
#
_entry.id   AF-A0A439KKB1-F1
#
_cell.length_a   1.000
_cell.length_b   1.000
_cell.length_c   1.000
_cell.angle_alpha   90.00
_cell.angle_beta   90.00
_cell.angle_gamma   90.00
#
_symmetry.space_group_name_H-M   'P 1'
#
loop_
_entity.id
_entity.type
_entity.pdbx_description
1 polymer ?
#
loop_
_entity_poly.entity_id
_entity_poly.type
_entity_poly.pdbx_seq_one_letter_code
_entity_poly.pdbx_strand_id
1 'polypeptide(L)'
;MPEWAQVRHAAAEQRLVGNHGKPDAAAAAMFPNERKAEAPPPAGKDDDAASILFKDDAARKDVDYERAVGGELDQFTLDAMKEGDAERASALKQATAALSEDFRASGTDPASIQEAFTIVRQSADSLSPPTPEQIEAGFVSGMAELTASGVTEADVGLARRFISDLELVSPGVVASLERHGAGNNPKLVRAAIKEAKRRGYR
;
A
#
# COMPACT_ATOMS: atom_id res chain seq x y z
N MET A 1 -18.99 15.16 8.07
CA MET A 1 -17.80 15.46 7.25
C MET A 1 -18.17 16.52 6.23
N PRO A 2 -17.35 17.56 6.04
CA PRO A 2 -17.52 18.52 4.95
C PRO A 2 -17.40 17.86 3.57
N GLU A 3 -18.10 18.38 2.56
CA GLU A 3 -18.10 17.85 1.19
C GLU A 3 -16.70 17.73 0.58
N TRP A 4 -15.85 18.74 0.79
CA TRP A 4 -14.44 18.70 0.35
C TRP A 4 -13.62 17.58 0.99
N ALA A 5 -13.97 17.16 2.21
CA ALA A 5 -13.29 16.07 2.90
C ALA A 5 -13.73 14.70 2.35
N GLN A 6 -15.01 14.57 1.98
CA GLN A 6 -15.54 13.37 1.32
C GLN A 6 -14.91 13.16 -0.06
N VAL A 7 -14.77 14.23 -0.85
CA VAL A 7 -14.11 14.19 -2.16
C VAL A 7 -12.64 13.77 -2.04
N ARG A 8 -11.93 14.29 -1.03
CA ARG A 8 -10.53 13.90 -0.76
C ARG A 8 -10.41 12.43 -0.34
N HIS A 9 -11.32 11.95 0.49
CA HIS A 9 -11.37 10.55 0.92
C HIS A 9 -11.61 9.61 -0.27
N ALA A 10 -12.65 9.88 -1.07
CA ALA A 10 -12.97 9.08 -2.24
C ALA A 10 -11.82 9.07 -3.27
N ALA A 11 -11.14 10.21 -3.46
CA ALA A 11 -9.97 10.27 -4.34
C ALA A 11 -8.77 9.48 -3.79
N ALA A 12 -8.59 9.43 -2.46
CA ALA A 12 -7.57 8.59 -1.83
C ALA A 12 -7.89 7.11 -1.99
N GLU A 13 -9.13 6.68 -1.73
CA GLU A 13 -9.59 5.31 -1.98
C GLU A 13 -9.34 4.88 -3.43
N GLN A 14 -9.66 5.75 -4.41
CA GLN A 14 -9.40 5.47 -5.83
C GLN A 14 -7.91 5.27 -6.14
N ARG A 15 -7.03 6.09 -5.56
CA ARG A 15 -5.58 5.93 -5.74
C ARG A 15 -5.07 4.65 -5.07
N LEU A 16 -5.59 4.31 -3.90
CA LEU A 16 -5.21 3.09 -3.19
C LEU A 16 -5.61 1.84 -3.97
N VAL A 17 -6.78 1.79 -4.60
CA VAL A 17 -7.16 0.64 -5.47
C VAL A 17 -6.44 0.65 -6.83
N GLY A 18 -5.42 1.50 -7.00
CA GLY A 18 -4.60 1.61 -8.21
C GLY A 18 -5.26 2.39 -9.35
N ASN A 19 -6.41 3.01 -9.11
CA ASN A 19 -7.10 3.84 -10.08
C ASN A 19 -6.61 5.30 -9.95
N HIS A 20 -5.32 5.50 -10.22
CA HIS A 20 -4.73 6.83 -10.41
C HIS A 20 -5.26 7.37 -11.73
N GLY A 21 -6.39 8.08 -11.67
CA GLY A 21 -7.17 8.55 -12.81
C GLY A 21 -6.39 8.60 -14.12
N LYS A 22 -6.83 7.79 -15.09
CA LYS A 22 -6.39 7.94 -16.48
C LYS A 22 -6.40 9.44 -16.79
N PRO A 23 -5.34 10.00 -17.41
CA PRO A 23 -5.35 11.41 -17.78
C PRO A 23 -6.67 11.66 -18.49
N ASP A 24 -7.42 12.62 -17.94
CA ASP A 24 -8.77 12.94 -18.37
C ASP A 24 -8.79 12.96 -19.90
N ALA A 25 -9.58 12.08 -20.53
CA ALA A 25 -9.62 12.02 -21.99
C ALA A 25 -10.06 13.37 -22.59
N ALA A 26 -10.67 14.23 -21.77
CA ALA A 26 -10.94 15.63 -22.07
C ALA A 26 -9.67 16.50 -22.24
N ALA A 27 -8.58 16.23 -21.51
CA ALA A 27 -7.31 16.96 -21.66
C ALA A 27 -6.52 16.50 -22.90
N ALA A 28 -6.63 15.22 -23.28
CA ALA A 28 -6.03 14.69 -24.51
C ALA A 28 -6.71 15.23 -25.79
N ALA A 29 -7.96 15.70 -25.69
CA ALA A 29 -8.68 16.32 -26.79
C ALA A 29 -8.35 17.81 -27.01
N MET A 30 -7.69 18.48 -26.06
CA MET A 30 -7.40 19.92 -26.15
C MET A 30 -6.11 20.27 -26.91
N PHE A 31 -5.22 19.30 -27.20
CA PHE A 31 -3.96 19.55 -27.92
C PHE A 31 -3.65 18.48 -28.98
N PRO A 32 -4.38 18.44 -30.10
CA PRO A 32 -4.19 17.44 -31.16
C PRO A 32 -2.92 17.60 -32.02
N ASN A 33 -2.06 18.60 -31.78
CA ASN A 33 -1.02 19.00 -32.74
C ASN A 33 0.46 18.78 -32.34
N GLU A 34 0.79 18.13 -31.21
CA GLU A 34 2.21 17.91 -30.84
C GLU A 34 2.75 16.49 -31.11
N ARG A 35 2.00 15.61 -31.80
CA ARG A 35 2.53 14.31 -32.25
C ARG A 35 2.60 14.22 -33.77
N LYS A 36 3.55 14.94 -34.36
CA LYS A 36 4.06 14.62 -35.70
C LYS A 36 5.57 14.39 -35.62
N ALA A 37 5.93 13.23 -35.08
CA ALA A 37 7.19 12.57 -35.41
C ALA A 37 6.82 11.10 -35.69
N GLU A 38 7.16 10.68 -36.90
CA GLU A 38 6.84 9.39 -37.51
C GLU A 38 7.23 8.20 -36.62
N ALA A 39 6.29 7.28 -36.42
CA ALA A 39 6.59 5.89 -36.07
C ALA A 39 5.89 4.99 -37.11
N PRO A 40 6.59 3.98 -37.68
CA PRO A 40 6.04 3.10 -38.71
C PRO A 40 4.91 2.22 -38.15
N PRO A 41 4.02 1.68 -39.01
CA PRO A 41 2.79 1.04 -38.56
C PRO A 41 3.09 -0.25 -37.77
N PRO A 42 2.33 -0.55 -36.69
CA PRO A 42 2.55 -1.76 -35.92
C PRO A 42 2.14 -2.97 -36.75
N ALA A 43 3.13 -3.81 -37.04
CA ALA A 43 2.93 -5.14 -37.58
C ALA A 43 2.45 -6.08 -36.47
N GLY A 44 1.33 -6.77 -36.73
CA GLY A 44 1.07 -8.13 -36.25
C GLY A 44 0.73 -8.33 -34.76
N LYS A 45 -0.56 -8.61 -34.50
CA LYS A 45 -1.08 -9.56 -33.49
C LYS A 45 -0.11 -9.98 -32.36
N ASP A 46 0.01 -9.14 -31.33
CA ASP A 46 0.65 -9.49 -30.04
C ASP A 46 -0.35 -9.42 -28.87
N ASP A 47 -1.65 -9.63 -29.15
CA ASP A 47 -2.69 -9.66 -28.09
C ASP A 47 -2.56 -10.89 -27.15
N ASP A 48 -1.60 -11.79 -27.38
CA ASP A 48 -1.37 -12.99 -26.55
C ASP A 48 -0.05 -12.98 -25.75
N ALA A 49 0.95 -12.17 -26.10
CA ALA A 49 2.24 -12.23 -25.41
C ALA A 49 2.21 -11.57 -24.02
N ALA A 50 1.54 -10.43 -23.90
CA ALA A 50 1.38 -9.74 -22.61
C ALA A 50 0.43 -10.52 -21.68
N SER A 51 -0.67 -11.05 -22.20
CA SER A 51 -1.66 -11.83 -21.46
C SER A 51 -1.13 -13.20 -21.00
N ILE A 52 -0.09 -13.76 -21.65
CA ILE A 52 0.64 -14.95 -21.17
C ILE A 52 1.68 -14.60 -20.11
N LEU A 53 2.36 -13.44 -20.22
CA LEU A 53 3.36 -13.00 -19.23
C LEU A 53 2.76 -12.46 -17.92
N PHE A 54 1.54 -11.90 -17.96
CA PHE A 54 0.85 -11.34 -16.79
C PHE A 54 -0.24 -12.26 -16.20
N LYS A 55 -0.40 -13.48 -16.74
CA LYS A 55 -1.34 -14.49 -16.21
C LYS A 55 -0.99 -14.93 -14.77
N ASP A 56 0.26 -14.78 -14.36
CA ASP A 56 0.74 -15.12 -13.01
C ASP A 56 0.55 -13.99 -11.97
N ASP A 57 0.27 -12.77 -12.42
CA ASP A 57 0.04 -11.59 -11.55
C ASP A 57 -1.45 -11.31 -11.33
N ALA A 58 -2.31 -11.70 -12.27
CA ALA A 58 -3.76 -11.53 -12.16
C ALA A 58 -4.36 -12.63 -11.27
N ALA A 59 -4.35 -12.39 -9.95
CA ALA A 59 -5.05 -13.15 -8.93
C ALA A 59 -4.78 -14.67 -8.96
N ARG A 60 -3.61 -15.05 -8.43
CA ARG A 60 -3.34 -16.43 -8.00
C ARG A 60 -4.44 -16.91 -7.06
N LYS A 61 -5.38 -17.72 -7.57
CA LYS A 61 -6.51 -18.29 -6.80
C LYS A 61 -6.06 -19.32 -5.76
N ASP A 62 -4.83 -19.77 -5.86
CA ASP A 62 -4.11 -20.65 -4.94
C ASP A 62 -3.55 -19.93 -3.72
N VAL A 63 -3.67 -18.60 -3.66
CA VAL A 63 -3.11 -17.79 -2.60
C VAL A 63 -4.16 -17.45 -1.53
N ASP A 64 -3.87 -17.88 -0.29
CA ASP A 64 -4.69 -17.66 0.88
C ASP A 64 -4.40 -16.29 1.54
N TYR A 65 -4.93 -15.23 0.92
CA TYR A 65 -4.87 -13.85 1.43
C TYR A 65 -5.64 -13.67 2.75
N GLU A 66 -6.67 -14.48 2.98
CA GLU A 66 -7.43 -14.46 4.23
C GLU A 66 -6.59 -14.96 5.39
N ARG A 67 -5.79 -16.01 5.20
CA ARG A 67 -4.85 -16.46 6.23
C ARG A 67 -3.69 -15.49 6.45
N ALA A 68 -3.20 -14.83 5.40
CA ALA A 68 -2.08 -13.89 5.50
C ALA A 68 -2.46 -12.60 6.26
N VAL A 69 -3.70 -12.13 6.13
CA VAL A 69 -4.22 -10.93 6.80
C VAL A 69 -4.96 -11.28 8.09
N GLY A 70 -5.80 -12.31 8.03
CA GLY A 70 -6.64 -12.79 9.13
C GLY A 70 -5.83 -13.30 10.31
N GLY A 71 -4.71 -14.00 10.09
CA GLY A 71 -3.86 -14.46 11.19
C GLY A 71 -3.37 -13.33 12.11
N GLU A 72 -3.32 -12.09 11.63
CA GLU A 72 -2.88 -10.91 12.39
C GLU A 72 -4.05 -10.19 13.09
N LEU A 73 -5.21 -10.11 12.43
CA LEU A 73 -6.41 -9.44 12.96
C LEU A 73 -7.29 -10.37 13.80
N ASP A 74 -7.09 -11.68 13.73
CA ASP A 74 -7.83 -12.71 14.46
C ASP A 74 -7.63 -12.56 15.97
N GLN A 75 -6.43 -12.19 16.44
CA GLN A 75 -6.19 -11.99 17.86
C GLN A 75 -7.03 -10.82 18.41
N PHE A 76 -7.05 -9.69 17.71
CA PHE A 76 -7.87 -8.53 18.08
C PHE A 76 -9.37 -8.83 17.97
N THR A 77 -9.76 -9.64 16.99
CA THR A 77 -11.14 -10.09 16.81
C THR A 77 -11.56 -10.99 17.97
N LEU A 78 -10.71 -11.94 18.37
CA LEU A 78 -10.93 -12.82 19.51
C LEU A 78 -10.98 -12.05 20.83
N ASP A 79 -10.13 -11.04 21.00
CA ASP A 79 -10.13 -10.22 22.21
C ASP A 79 -11.38 -9.32 22.28
N ALA A 80 -11.80 -8.71 21.16
CA ALA A 80 -13.09 -8.01 21.08
C ALA A 80 -14.28 -8.94 21.39
N MET A 81 -14.26 -10.18 20.90
CA MET A 81 -15.29 -11.18 21.21
C MET A 81 -15.29 -11.57 22.70
N LYS A 82 -14.12 -11.69 23.34
CA LYS A 82 -14.00 -11.95 24.79
C LYS A 82 -14.49 -10.77 25.63
N GLU A 83 -14.27 -9.54 25.16
CA GLU A 83 -14.74 -8.30 25.79
C GLU A 83 -16.25 -8.06 25.58
N GLY A 84 -16.93 -8.90 24.79
CA GLY A 84 -18.36 -8.78 24.48
C GLY A 84 -18.68 -7.71 23.44
N ASP A 85 -17.67 -7.14 22.79
CA ASP A 85 -17.80 -6.12 21.76
C ASP A 85 -18.01 -6.75 20.37
N ALA A 86 -19.24 -7.23 20.17
CA ALA A 86 -19.64 -7.89 18.93
C ALA A 86 -19.59 -6.97 17.70
N GLU A 87 -19.79 -5.66 17.90
CA GLU A 87 -19.73 -4.65 16.84
C GLU A 87 -18.29 -4.50 16.36
N ARG A 88 -17.33 -4.34 17.28
CA ARG A 88 -15.90 -4.29 16.95
C ARG A 88 -15.41 -5.60 16.35
N ALA A 89 -15.83 -6.75 16.85
CA ALA A 89 -15.46 -8.04 16.26
C ALA A 89 -15.98 -8.19 14.82
N SER A 90 -17.21 -7.73 14.54
CA SER A 90 -17.78 -7.73 13.19
C SER A 90 -17.04 -6.75 12.27
N ALA A 91 -16.74 -5.55 12.75
CA ALA A 91 -15.98 -4.55 12.01
C ALA A 91 -14.57 -5.05 11.65
N LEU A 92 -13.89 -5.71 12.60
CA LEU A 92 -12.58 -6.31 12.36
C LEU A 92 -12.64 -7.43 11.30
N LYS A 93 -13.65 -8.30 11.34
CA LYS A 93 -13.83 -9.33 10.29
C LYS A 93 -14.09 -8.73 8.91
N GLN A 94 -14.92 -7.70 8.83
CA GLN A 94 -15.18 -7.00 7.57
C GLN A 94 -13.91 -6.30 7.05
N ALA A 95 -13.14 -5.68 7.94
CA ALA A 95 -11.87 -5.06 7.61
C ALA A 95 -10.85 -6.10 7.10
N THR A 96 -10.76 -7.27 7.74
CA THR A 96 -9.92 -8.39 7.27
C THR A 96 -10.30 -8.81 5.85
N ALA A 97 -11.60 -9.04 5.60
CA ALA A 97 -12.07 -9.47 4.28
C ALA A 97 -11.80 -8.40 3.20
N ALA A 98 -12.10 -7.14 3.49
CA ALA A 98 -11.86 -6.02 2.58
C ALA A 98 -10.36 -5.84 2.28
N LEU A 99 -9.50 -5.99 3.29
CA LEU A 99 -8.06 -5.86 3.15
C LEU A 99 -7.46 -7.04 2.37
N SER A 100 -7.92 -8.26 2.62
CA SER A 100 -7.55 -9.43 1.82
C SER A 100 -7.97 -9.30 0.35
N GLU A 101 -9.13 -8.72 0.08
CA GLU A 101 -9.58 -8.44 -1.29
C GLU A 101 -8.75 -7.33 -1.95
N ASP A 102 -8.44 -6.25 -1.24
CA ASP A 102 -7.58 -5.17 -1.73
C ASP A 102 -6.18 -5.70 -2.11
N PHE A 103 -5.55 -6.49 -1.24
CA PHE A 103 -4.25 -7.10 -1.55
C PHE A 103 -4.28 -8.10 -2.70
N ARG A 104 -5.39 -8.83 -2.85
CA ARG A 104 -5.61 -9.71 -3.99
C ARG A 104 -5.76 -8.91 -5.28
N ALA A 105 -6.53 -7.83 -5.25
CA ALA A 105 -6.78 -6.96 -6.40
C ALA A 105 -5.51 -6.20 -6.81
N SER A 106 -4.69 -5.78 -5.84
CA SER A 106 -3.42 -5.12 -6.10
C SER A 106 -2.32 -6.09 -6.57
N GLY A 107 -2.49 -7.41 -6.45
CA GLY A 107 -1.46 -8.39 -6.83
C GLY A 107 -0.28 -8.41 -5.85
N THR A 108 -0.51 -8.08 -4.58
CA THR A 108 0.54 -8.10 -3.55
C THR A 108 0.86 -9.55 -3.18
N ASP A 109 2.15 -9.85 -3.01
CA ASP A 109 2.60 -11.17 -2.61
C ASP A 109 2.34 -11.40 -1.10
N PRO A 110 1.72 -12.52 -0.68
CA PRO A 110 1.40 -12.80 0.72
C PRO A 110 2.59 -12.80 1.66
N ALA A 111 3.76 -13.26 1.21
CA ALA A 111 4.95 -13.25 2.05
C ALA A 111 5.38 -11.81 2.38
N SER A 112 5.21 -10.90 1.42
CA SER A 112 5.44 -9.46 1.63
C SER A 112 4.44 -8.86 2.64
N ILE A 113 3.18 -9.32 2.62
CA ILE A 113 2.14 -8.88 3.57
C ILE A 113 2.48 -9.37 4.99
N GLN A 114 2.81 -10.66 5.13
CA GLN A 114 3.21 -11.25 6.42
C GLN A 114 4.47 -10.61 6.99
N GLU A 115 5.47 -10.31 6.16
CA GLU A 115 6.69 -9.62 6.62
C GLU A 115 6.37 -8.21 7.12
N ALA A 116 5.51 -7.47 6.42
CA ALA A 116 5.09 -6.13 6.85
C ALA A 116 4.37 -6.16 8.21
N PHE A 117 3.40 -7.06 8.39
CA PHE A 117 2.72 -7.22 9.68
C PHE A 117 3.65 -7.69 10.80
N THR A 118 4.60 -8.58 10.49
CA THR A 118 5.61 -9.03 11.46
C THR A 118 6.48 -7.87 11.94
N ILE A 119 6.94 -7.00 11.05
CA ILE A 119 7.73 -5.81 11.41
C ILE A 119 6.93 -4.88 12.31
N VAL A 120 5.67 -4.60 11.95
CA VAL A 120 4.79 -3.72 12.74
C VAL A 120 4.57 -4.31 14.14
N ARG A 121 4.26 -5.60 14.25
CA ARG A 121 4.09 -6.29 15.54
C ARG A 121 5.36 -6.29 16.37
N GLN A 122 6.52 -6.63 15.79
CA GLN A 122 7.80 -6.59 16.51
C GLN A 122 8.11 -5.20 17.07
N SER A 123 7.69 -4.15 16.36
CA SER A 123 7.82 -2.77 16.83
C SER A 123 6.79 -2.39 17.90
N ALA A 124 5.60 -3.00 17.87
CA ALA A 124 4.53 -2.79 18.84
C ALA A 124 4.75 -3.56 20.15
N ASP A 125 5.36 -4.75 20.07
CA ASP A 125 5.64 -5.64 21.20
C ASP A 125 6.82 -5.17 22.06
N SER A 126 7.49 -4.06 21.70
CA SER A 126 8.55 -3.50 22.55
C SER A 126 7.97 -3.01 23.87
N LEU A 127 8.46 -3.55 24.99
CA LEU A 127 7.99 -3.28 26.36
C LEU A 127 8.00 -1.80 26.75
N SER A 128 8.79 -0.99 26.03
CA SER A 128 8.79 0.46 26.11
C SER A 128 8.76 1.04 24.69
N PRO A 129 7.98 2.12 24.42
CA PRO A 129 8.11 2.87 23.19
C PRO A 129 9.56 3.39 23.03
N PRO A 130 10.10 3.43 21.80
CA PRO A 130 11.42 3.99 21.56
C PRO A 130 11.47 5.47 21.96
N THR A 131 12.61 5.91 22.49
CA THR A 131 12.81 7.33 22.82
C THR A 131 12.92 8.17 21.54
N PRO A 132 12.67 9.49 21.59
CA PRO A 132 12.84 10.36 20.43
C PRO A 132 14.23 10.24 19.78
N GLU A 133 15.28 10.11 20.58
CA GLU A 133 16.65 9.94 20.11
C GLU A 133 16.85 8.60 19.38
N GLN A 134 16.18 7.54 19.85
CA GLN A 134 16.21 6.23 19.18
C GLN A 134 15.43 6.26 17.85
N ILE A 135 14.32 7.00 17.81
CA ILE A 135 13.55 7.21 16.56
C ILE A 135 14.41 7.98 15.56
N GLU A 136 15.07 9.05 15.98
CA GLU A 136 15.94 9.86 15.11
C GLU A 136 17.16 9.07 14.63
N ALA A 137 17.82 8.31 15.52
CA ALA A 137 18.91 7.42 15.15
C ALA A 137 18.45 6.33 14.17
N GLY A 138 17.27 5.75 14.40
CA GLY A 138 16.64 4.79 13.50
C GLY A 138 16.32 5.39 12.13
N PHE A 139 15.85 6.63 12.08
CA PHE A 139 15.59 7.36 10.84
C PHE A 139 16.89 7.57 10.04
N VAL A 140 17.94 8.10 10.68
CA VAL A 140 19.23 8.34 10.03
C VAL A 140 19.82 7.02 9.51
N SER A 141 19.84 5.98 10.34
CA SER A 141 20.36 4.68 9.95
C SER A 141 19.53 4.05 8.82
N GLY A 142 18.20 4.17 8.89
CA GLY A 142 17.31 3.61 7.87
C GLY A 142 17.45 4.32 6.53
N MET A 143 17.55 5.65 6.52
CA MET A 143 17.78 6.44 5.31
C MET A 143 19.15 6.15 4.68
N ALA A 144 20.19 5.95 5.50
CA ALA A 144 21.50 5.54 5.01
C ALA A 144 21.45 4.16 4.34
N GLU A 145 20.75 3.19 4.93
CA GLU A 145 20.59 1.85 4.34
C GLU A 145 19.77 1.88 3.05
N LEU A 146 18.70 2.68 3.01
CA LEU A 146 17.87 2.86 1.81
C LEU A 146 18.71 3.45 0.67
N THR A 147 19.46 4.51 0.95
CA THR A 147 20.34 5.16 -0.02
C THR A 147 21.42 4.18 -0.52
N ALA A 148 22.05 3.42 0.38
CA ALA A 148 23.04 2.41 0.01
C ALA A 148 22.46 1.29 -0.87
N SER A 149 21.17 0.98 -0.71
CA SER A 149 20.44 0.03 -1.56
C SER A 149 19.91 0.62 -2.88
N GLY A 150 20.24 1.87 -3.20
CA GLY A 150 19.82 2.52 -4.44
C GLY A 150 18.39 3.06 -4.43
N VAL A 151 17.75 3.16 -3.26
CA VAL A 151 16.45 3.82 -3.13
C VAL A 151 16.65 5.33 -3.29
N THR A 152 15.90 5.93 -4.20
CA THR A 152 15.98 7.36 -4.49
C THR A 152 15.04 8.17 -3.60
N GLU A 153 15.29 9.47 -3.48
CA GLU A 153 14.36 10.38 -2.79
C GLU A 153 12.97 10.40 -3.45
N ALA A 154 12.90 10.25 -4.78
CA ALA A 154 11.66 10.10 -5.51
C ALA A 154 10.88 8.85 -5.06
N ASP A 155 11.55 7.72 -4.87
CA ASP A 155 10.94 6.49 -4.36
C ASP A 155 10.36 6.67 -2.96
N VAL A 156 11.12 7.30 -2.06
CA VAL A 156 10.64 7.66 -0.71
C VAL A 156 9.42 8.59 -0.81
N GLY A 157 9.40 9.51 -1.76
CA GLY A 157 8.25 10.34 -2.08
C GLY A 157 6.99 9.54 -2.46
N LEU A 158 7.13 8.46 -3.24
CA LEU A 158 6.02 7.56 -3.59
C LEU A 158 5.45 6.88 -2.35
N ALA A 159 6.32 6.33 -1.49
CA ALA A 159 5.89 5.70 -0.25
C ALA A 159 5.18 6.68 0.68
N ARG A 160 5.68 7.92 0.82
CA ARG A 160 5.02 8.96 1.62
C ARG A 160 3.62 9.31 1.10
N ARG A 161 3.45 9.42 -0.22
CA ARG A 161 2.13 9.66 -0.84
C ARG A 161 1.17 8.50 -0.60
N PHE A 162 1.64 7.27 -0.75
CA PHE A 162 0.86 6.08 -0.47
C PHE A 162 0.40 6.02 1.00
N ILE A 163 1.31 6.22 1.95
CA ILE A 163 0.98 6.27 3.39
C ILE A 163 0.04 7.43 3.72
N SER A 164 0.19 8.58 3.05
CA SER A 164 -0.72 9.72 3.24
C SER A 164 -2.14 9.43 2.76
N ASP A 165 -2.29 8.72 1.64
CA ASP A 165 -3.60 8.27 1.17
C ASP A 165 -4.19 7.19 2.11
N LEU A 166 -3.35 6.30 2.65
CA LEU A 166 -3.77 5.33 3.68
C LEU A 166 -4.26 6.04 4.95
N GLU A 167 -3.60 7.09 5.41
CA GLU A 167 -4.04 7.87 6.59
C GLU A 167 -5.39 8.56 6.36
N LEU A 168 -5.68 8.99 5.12
CA LEU A 168 -6.96 9.60 4.79
C LEU A 168 -8.12 8.61 4.86
N VAL A 169 -7.88 7.34 4.50
CA VAL A 169 -8.89 6.27 4.47
C VAL A 169 -8.97 5.51 5.79
N SER A 170 -7.84 5.34 6.46
CA SER A 170 -7.70 4.68 7.75
C SER A 170 -6.89 5.58 8.71
N PRO A 171 -7.55 6.52 9.40
CA PRO A 171 -6.88 7.43 10.32
C PRO A 171 -6.11 6.69 11.43
N GLY A 172 -4.91 7.18 11.76
CA GLY A 172 -4.05 6.64 12.81
C GLY A 172 -2.92 5.73 12.35
N VAL A 173 -2.80 5.46 11.04
CA VAL A 173 -1.68 4.70 10.46
C VAL A 173 -0.36 5.39 10.73
N VAL A 174 -0.27 6.70 10.46
CA VAL A 174 0.97 7.48 10.68
C VAL A 174 1.35 7.48 12.16
N ALA A 175 0.38 7.78 13.03
CA ALA A 175 0.60 7.81 14.47
C ALA A 175 1.09 6.46 15.02
N SER A 176 0.55 5.35 14.49
CA SER A 176 0.99 4.00 14.86
C SER A 176 2.44 3.73 14.42
N LEU A 177 2.78 4.07 13.17
CA LEU A 177 4.12 3.87 12.62
C LEU A 177 5.18 4.72 13.35
N GLU A 178 4.83 5.95 13.73
CA GLU A 178 5.72 6.86 14.46
C GLU A 178 5.91 6.43 15.91
N ARG A 179 4.82 6.06 16.61
CA ARG A 179 4.86 5.65 18.02
C ARG A 179 5.81 4.48 18.27
N HIS A 180 5.91 3.58 17.31
CA HIS A 180 6.71 2.35 17.41
C HIS A 180 8.00 2.42 16.58
N GLY A 181 8.25 3.52 15.86
CA GLY A 181 9.41 3.65 14.97
C GLY A 181 9.39 2.69 13.77
N ALA A 182 8.30 1.97 13.53
CA ALA A 182 8.13 1.04 12.41
C ALA A 182 8.34 1.73 11.06
N GLY A 183 7.94 3.01 10.96
CA GLY A 183 8.12 3.83 9.76
C GLY A 183 9.58 4.05 9.33
N ASN A 184 10.54 3.81 10.23
CA ASN A 184 11.98 3.93 9.94
C ASN A 184 12.61 2.61 9.47
N ASN A 185 11.86 1.50 9.50
CA ASN A 185 12.39 0.20 9.10
C ASN A 185 12.60 0.14 7.57
N PRO A 186 13.84 -0.06 7.08
CA PRO A 186 14.15 -0.04 5.64
C PRO A 186 13.38 -1.08 4.83
N LYS A 187 13.08 -2.25 5.42
CA LYS A 187 12.27 -3.28 4.74
C LYS A 187 10.83 -2.81 4.56
N LEU A 188 10.23 -2.21 5.59
CA LEU A 188 8.87 -1.69 5.51
C LEU A 188 8.78 -0.53 4.51
N VAL A 189 9.77 0.36 4.51
CA VAL A 189 9.84 1.46 3.52
C VAL A 189 9.97 0.89 2.10
N ARG A 190 10.84 -0.10 1.86
CA ARG A 190 10.95 -0.76 0.54
C ARG A 190 9.66 -1.46 0.14
N ALA A 191 8.96 -2.10 1.07
CA ALA A 191 7.65 -2.72 0.81
C ALA A 191 6.61 -1.66 0.42
N ALA A 192 6.55 -0.54 1.14
CA ALA A 192 5.67 0.58 0.82
C ALA A 192 5.98 1.20 -0.55
N ILE A 193 7.27 1.33 -0.92
CA ILE A 193 7.68 1.79 -2.26
C ILE A 193 7.20 0.82 -3.33
N LYS A 194 7.42 -0.49 -3.14
CA LYS A 194 7.01 -1.53 -4.08
C LYS A 194 5.50 -1.53 -4.28
N GLU A 195 4.75 -1.39 -3.18
CA GLU A 195 3.29 -1.32 -3.20
C GLU A 195 2.80 -0.05 -3.88
N ALA A 196 3.37 1.10 -3.57
CA ALA A 196 3.05 2.37 -4.22
C ALA A 196 3.29 2.30 -5.73
N LYS A 197 4.43 1.75 -6.17
CA LYS A 197 4.73 1.55 -7.60
C LYS A 197 3.73 0.60 -8.27
N ARG A 198 3.36 -0.49 -7.59
CA ARG A 198 2.39 -1.47 -8.12
C ARG A 198 1.01 -0.85 -8.29
N ARG A 199 0.57 -0.04 -7.32
CA ARG A 199 -0.70 0.69 -7.40
C ARG A 199 -0.67 1.78 -8.46
N GLY A 200 0.51 2.32 -8.79
CA GLY A 200 0.69 3.25 -9.91
C GLY A 200 1.04 4.67 -9.49
N TYR A 201 1.51 4.86 -8.25
CA TYR A 201 2.08 6.12 -7.78
C TYR A 201 3.32 6.47 -8.62
N ARG A 202 3.43 7.75 -9.03
CA ARG A 202 4.53 8.31 -9.83
C ARG A 202 4.92 9.69 -9.32
#